data_AF-A0A1F3EB03-F1
#
_entry.id   AF-A0A1F3EB03-F1
#
_cell.length_a   1.000
_cell.length_b   1.000
_cell.length_c   1.000
_cell.angle_alpha   90.00
_cell.angle_beta   90.00
_cell.angle_gamma   90.00
#
_symmetry.space_group_name_H-M   'P 1'
#
loop_
_entity.id
_entity.type
_entity.pdbx_description
1 polymer ?
#
loop_
_entity_poly.entity_id
_entity_poly.type
_entity_poly.pdbx_seq_one_letter_code
_entity_poly.pdbx_strand_id
1 'polypeptide(L)'
;MKDFLYDPVKWLDKHIWDIICGWFAAALCYFFEIKSAIHVMLIIVAADLLSGIIASVFIRGESFSMSKFAIAGGRATMFVIFILLLFALDKETHQEITASYFIATWIISGGYLWSFLKNASDIFGGGAIFKLLQGFLTRQVQDKTGVDLKEMEAENGIFGS
;
A
#
# COMPACT_ATOMS: atom_id res chain seq x y z
N MET A 1 -25.12 -1.24 -35.55
CA MET A 1 -24.34 -0.89 -36.77
C MET A 1 -25.16 -0.04 -37.75
N LYS A 2 -26.43 -0.36 -38.02
CA LYS A 2 -27.31 0.48 -38.86
C LYS A 2 -27.53 1.91 -38.30
N ASP A 3 -27.66 2.05 -36.98
CA ASP A 3 -27.86 3.37 -36.33
C ASP A 3 -26.61 4.26 -36.36
N PHE A 4 -25.41 3.69 -36.27
CA PHE A 4 -24.13 4.41 -36.34
C PHE A 4 -23.89 5.06 -37.70
N LEU A 5 -24.30 4.39 -38.79
CA LEU A 5 -24.17 4.88 -40.16
C LEU A 5 -25.15 6.02 -40.48
N TYR A 6 -26.21 6.17 -39.69
CA TYR A 6 -27.28 7.14 -39.94
C TYR A 6 -27.17 8.39 -39.05
N ASP A 7 -26.79 8.21 -37.78
CA ASP A 7 -26.63 9.29 -36.81
C ASP A 7 -25.61 8.87 -35.71
N PRO A 8 -24.29 9.13 -35.92
CA PRO A 8 -23.25 8.67 -35.01
C PRO A 8 -23.33 9.32 -33.63
N VAL A 9 -23.94 10.51 -33.51
CA VAL A 9 -24.10 11.23 -32.24
C VAL A 9 -25.14 10.53 -31.37
N LYS A 10 -26.31 10.19 -31.92
CA LYS A 10 -27.34 9.44 -31.17
C LYS A 10 -26.89 8.02 -30.82
N TRP A 11 -26.11 7.40 -31.69
CA TRP A 11 -25.51 6.10 -31.38
C TRP A 11 -24.53 6.22 -30.20
N LEU A 12 -23.68 7.25 -30.19
CA LEU A 12 -22.73 7.51 -29.11
C LEU A 12 -23.47 7.78 -27.78
N ASP A 13 -24.48 8.65 -27.76
CA ASP A 13 -25.26 8.95 -26.55
C ASP A 13 -25.92 7.69 -25.95
N LYS A 14 -26.37 6.77 -26.81
CA LYS A 14 -26.99 5.52 -26.39
C LYS A 14 -26.00 4.51 -25.81
N HIS A 15 -24.75 4.53 -26.27
CA HIS A 15 -23.74 3.51 -25.95
C HIS A 15 -22.55 4.05 -25.14
N ILE A 16 -22.55 5.33 -24.76
CA ILE A 16 -21.44 5.94 -24.02
C ILE A 16 -21.16 5.22 -22.70
N TRP A 17 -22.20 4.77 -22.00
CA TRP A 17 -22.06 3.97 -20.77
C TRP A 17 -21.45 2.60 -21.04
N ASP A 18 -21.86 1.91 -22.12
CA ASP A 18 -21.29 0.62 -22.50
C ASP A 18 -19.79 0.75 -22.82
N ILE A 19 -19.41 1.84 -23.50
CA ILE A 19 -18.01 2.14 -23.83
C ILE A 19 -17.20 2.41 -22.56
N ILE A 20 -17.72 3.25 -21.65
CA ILE A 20 -17.06 3.55 -20.37
C ILE A 20 -16.90 2.28 -19.53
N CYS A 21 -17.94 1.45 -19.44
CA CYS A 21 -17.87 0.16 -18.74
C CYS A 21 -16.85 -0.79 -19.40
N GLY A 22 -16.79 -0.83 -20.73
CA GLY A 22 -15.81 -1.62 -21.47
C GLY A 22 -14.37 -1.18 -21.19
N TRP A 23 -14.12 0.13 -21.18
CA TRP A 23 -12.82 0.71 -20.82
C TRP A 23 -12.43 0.38 -19.38
N PHE A 24 -13.38 0.52 -18.45
CA PHE A 24 -13.14 0.20 -17.05
C PHE A 24 -12.86 -1.30 -16.84
N ALA A 25 -13.62 -2.18 -17.49
CA ALA A 25 -13.39 -3.62 -17.44
C ALA A 25 -12.03 -4.02 -18.04
N ALA A 26 -11.63 -3.37 -19.15
CA ALA A 26 -10.31 -3.58 -19.76
C ALA A 26 -9.18 -3.16 -18.80
N ALA A 27 -9.30 -2.01 -18.15
CA ALA A 27 -8.33 -1.56 -17.14
C ALA A 27 -8.24 -2.55 -15.97
N LEU A 28 -9.38 -3.02 -15.44
CA LEU A 28 -9.41 -4.02 -14.37
C LEU A 28 -8.73 -5.34 -14.78
N CYS A 29 -8.98 -5.82 -16.00
CA CYS A 29 -8.35 -7.04 -16.51
C CYS A 29 -6.83 -6.86 -16.68
N TYR A 30 -6.38 -5.69 -17.14
CA TYR A 30 -4.96 -5.39 -17.30
C TYR A 30 -4.19 -5.48 -15.98
N PHE A 31 -4.76 -4.94 -14.89
CA PHE A 31 -4.14 -4.95 -13.55
C PHE A 31 -4.45 -6.19 -12.71
N PHE A 32 -5.24 -7.15 -13.22
CA PHE A 32 -5.59 -8.36 -12.49
C PHE A 32 -4.36 -9.22 -12.15
N GLU A 33 -3.31 -9.12 -12.97
CA GLU A 33 -2.04 -9.84 -12.82
C GLU A 33 -1.32 -9.52 -11.50
N ILE A 34 -1.44 -8.29 -11.00
CA ILE A 34 -0.76 -7.81 -9.78
C ILE A 34 -1.66 -7.79 -8.54
N LYS A 35 -2.88 -8.35 -8.63
CA LYS A 35 -3.84 -8.35 -7.52
C LYS A 35 -3.26 -8.90 -6.21
N SER A 36 -2.44 -9.95 -6.29
CA SER A 36 -1.87 -10.60 -5.10
C SER A 36 -0.91 -9.68 -4.36
N ALA A 37 -0.06 -8.96 -5.10
CA ALA A 37 0.89 -8.00 -4.56
C ALA A 37 0.16 -6.84 -3.86
N ILE A 38 -0.84 -6.26 -4.54
CA ILE A 38 -1.67 -5.17 -3.98
C ILE A 38 -2.43 -5.64 -2.73
N HIS A 39 -3.05 -6.82 -2.75
CA HIS A 39 -3.79 -7.33 -1.60
C HIS A 39 -2.90 -7.54 -0.37
N VAL A 40 -1.70 -8.11 -0.55
CA VAL A 40 -0.75 -8.30 0.56
C VAL A 40 -0.36 -6.95 1.17
N MET A 41 -0.03 -5.96 0.34
CA MET A 41 0.28 -4.61 0.81
C MET A 41 -0.90 -4.01 1.56
N LEU A 42 -2.12 -4.05 1.00
CA LEU A 42 -3.32 -3.48 1.61
C LEU A 42 -3.65 -4.16 2.95
N ILE A 43 -3.48 -5.47 3.07
CA ILE A 43 -3.68 -6.20 4.33
C ILE A 43 -2.69 -5.72 5.39
N ILE A 44 -1.41 -5.55 5.03
CA ILE A 44 -0.38 -5.08 5.96
C ILE A 44 -0.65 -3.63 6.38
N VAL A 45 -0.99 -2.75 5.43
CA VAL A 45 -1.36 -1.36 5.71
C VAL A 45 -2.59 -1.27 6.61
N ALA A 46 -3.61 -2.09 6.36
CA ALA A 46 -4.80 -2.15 7.20
C ALA A 46 -4.47 -2.67 8.61
N ALA A 47 -3.63 -3.69 8.73
CA ALA A 47 -3.19 -4.21 10.02
C ALA A 47 -2.39 -3.16 10.81
N ASP A 48 -1.47 -2.46 10.15
CA ASP A 48 -0.72 -1.35 10.75
C ASP A 48 -1.66 -0.24 11.23
N LEU A 49 -2.57 0.23 10.38
CA LEU A 49 -3.53 1.28 10.74
C LEU A 49 -4.41 0.88 11.94
N LEU A 50 -4.93 -0.35 11.95
CA LEU A 50 -5.70 -0.88 13.07
C LEU A 50 -4.87 -0.94 14.35
N SER A 51 -3.62 -1.43 14.26
CA SER A 51 -2.71 -1.47 15.41
C SER A 51 -2.37 -0.06 15.92
N GLY A 52 -2.17 0.91 15.03
CA GLY A 52 -1.89 2.30 15.40
C GLY A 52 -3.07 2.94 16.12
N ILE A 53 -4.30 2.71 15.64
CA ILE A 53 -5.53 3.19 16.29
C ILE A 53 -5.71 2.54 17.66
N ILE A 54 -5.49 1.23 17.77
CA ILE A 54 -5.63 0.52 19.05
C ILE A 54 -4.59 1.06 20.05
N ALA A 55 -3.33 1.20 19.62
CA ALA A 55 -2.27 1.71 20.48
C ALA A 55 -2.54 3.16 20.92
N SER A 56 -2.98 4.05 20.03
CA SER A 56 -3.25 5.45 20.38
C SER A 56 -4.44 5.62 21.31
N VAL A 57 -5.55 4.93 21.03
CA VAL A 57 -6.80 5.08 21.80
C VAL A 57 -6.73 4.33 23.13
N PHE A 58 -6.25 3.08 23.14
CA PHE A 58 -6.32 2.25 24.35
C PHE A 58 -5.09 2.35 25.26
N ILE A 59 -3.90 2.64 24.73
CA ILE A 59 -2.67 2.71 25.53
C ILE A 59 -2.35 4.16 25.87
N ARG A 60 -2.37 5.05 24.86
CA ARG A 60 -1.97 6.47 25.03
C ARG A 60 -3.12 7.37 25.46
N GLY A 61 -4.36 6.89 25.38
CA GLY A 61 -5.55 7.65 25.76
C GLY A 61 -5.85 8.82 24.82
N GLU A 62 -5.35 8.80 23.58
CA GLU A 62 -5.63 9.83 22.59
C GLU A 62 -7.06 9.72 22.07
N SER A 63 -7.67 10.86 21.72
CA SER A 63 -8.97 10.87 21.07
C SER A 63 -8.85 10.35 19.64
N PHE A 64 -9.82 9.53 19.24
CA PHE A 64 -9.90 9.04 17.86
C PHE A 64 -10.05 10.23 16.90
N SER A 65 -9.14 10.33 15.93
CA SER A 65 -9.13 11.40 14.94
C SER A 65 -9.39 10.85 13.54
N MET A 66 -10.54 11.22 12.97
CA MET A 66 -10.92 10.85 11.60
C MET A 66 -9.92 11.42 10.56
N SER A 67 -9.26 12.54 10.86
CA SER A 67 -8.26 13.11 9.96
C SER A 67 -7.03 12.21 9.83
N LYS A 68 -6.57 11.57 10.92
CA LYS A 68 -5.47 10.59 10.87
C LYS A 68 -5.84 9.40 9.97
N PHE A 69 -7.08 8.92 10.06
CA PHE A 69 -7.59 7.83 9.21
C PHE A 69 -7.66 8.24 7.73
N ALA A 70 -8.19 9.42 7.42
CA ALA A 70 -8.28 9.92 6.04
C ALA A 70 -6.89 10.11 5.41
N ILE A 71 -5.92 10.63 6.16
CA ILE A 71 -4.53 10.76 5.70
C ILE A 71 -3.91 9.39 5.42
N ALA A 72 -4.12 8.41 6.30
CA ALA A 72 -3.63 7.04 6.09
C ALA A 72 -4.26 6.39 4.85
N GLY A 73 -5.57 6.52 4.66
CA GLY A 73 -6.27 6.05 3.46
C GLY A 73 -5.78 6.73 2.17
N GLY A 74 -5.52 8.05 2.23
CA GLY A 74 -4.93 8.80 1.13
C GLY A 74 -3.53 8.30 0.76
N ARG A 75 -2.67 8.05 1.76
CA ARG A 75 -1.34 7.45 1.55
C ARG A 75 -1.42 6.05 0.93
N ALA A 76 -2.29 5.19 1.45
CA ALA A 76 -2.52 3.85 0.90
C ALA A 76 -2.95 3.90 -0.57
N THR A 77 -3.84 4.84 -0.91
CA THR A 77 -4.31 5.06 -2.29
C THR A 77 -3.17 5.51 -3.20
N MET A 78 -2.33 6.44 -2.74
CA MET A 78 -1.14 6.87 -3.48
C MET A 78 -0.15 5.73 -3.72
N PHE A 79 0.06 4.84 -2.75
CA PHE A 79 0.91 3.65 -2.95
C PHE A 79 0.32 2.68 -3.97
N VAL A 80 -0.99 2.45 -3.96
CA VAL A 80 -1.65 1.65 -4.99
C VAL A 80 -1.42 2.26 -6.37
N ILE A 81 -1.70 3.56 -6.54
CA ILE A 81 -1.48 4.25 -7.82
C ILE A 81 -0.02 4.13 -8.27
N PHE A 82 0.93 4.32 -7.37
CA PHE A 82 2.35 4.20 -7.66
C PHE A 82 2.72 2.79 -8.15
N ILE A 83 2.22 1.73 -7.50
CA ILE A 83 2.46 0.34 -7.92
C ILE A 83 1.80 0.04 -9.28
N LEU A 84 0.58 0.55 -9.53
CA LEU A 84 -0.09 0.39 -10.82
C LEU A 84 0.75 1.02 -11.95
N LEU A 85 1.32 2.20 -11.73
CA LEU A 85 2.19 2.87 -12.69
C LEU A 85 3.49 2.10 -12.94
N LEU A 86 4.13 1.59 -11.89
CA LEU A 86 5.33 0.75 -12.03
C LEU A 86 5.04 -0.53 -12.80
N PHE A 87 3.89 -1.17 -12.54
CA PHE A 87 3.50 -2.36 -13.28
C PHE A 87 3.26 -2.06 -14.76
N ALA A 88 2.54 -0.98 -15.07
CA ALA A 88 2.35 -0.57 -16.44
C ALA A 88 3.70 -0.31 -17.14
N LEU A 89 4.64 0.34 -16.45
CA LEU A 89 5.98 0.56 -16.95
C LEU A 89 6.73 -0.76 -17.20
N ASP A 90 6.78 -1.64 -16.20
CA ASP A 90 7.46 -2.95 -16.30
C ASP A 90 6.89 -3.80 -17.44
N LYS A 91 5.57 -3.72 -17.68
CA LYS A 91 4.88 -4.45 -18.75
C LYS A 91 5.22 -3.93 -20.14
N GLU A 92 5.30 -2.61 -20.32
CA GLU A 92 5.69 -1.99 -21.59
C GLU A 92 7.20 -2.10 -21.87
N THR A 93 8.04 -2.19 -20.83
CA THR A 93 9.49 -2.38 -20.97
C THR A 93 9.93 -3.84 -21.00
N HIS A 94 9.00 -4.79 -20.89
CA HIS A 94 9.26 -6.23 -20.81
C HIS A 94 10.21 -6.63 -19.66
N GLN A 95 10.15 -5.92 -18.53
CA GLN A 95 11.00 -6.14 -17.37
C GLN A 95 10.37 -7.17 -16.42
N GLU A 96 10.42 -8.46 -16.78
CA GLU A 96 9.71 -9.52 -16.04
C GLU A 96 10.51 -10.15 -14.88
N ILE A 97 11.85 -10.11 -14.92
CA ILE A 97 12.71 -10.83 -13.95
C ILE A 97 12.89 -10.05 -12.64
N THR A 98 13.03 -8.74 -12.74
CA THR A 98 13.24 -7.82 -11.60
C THR A 98 12.19 -6.72 -11.68
N ALA A 99 10.93 -7.13 -11.60
CA ALA A 99 9.80 -6.22 -11.77
C ALA A 99 9.80 -5.16 -10.65
N SER A 100 9.90 -3.90 -11.05
CA SER A 100 9.96 -2.74 -10.17
C SER A 100 8.73 -2.66 -9.27
N TYR A 101 7.55 -3.00 -9.79
CA TYR A 101 6.30 -3.02 -9.01
C TYR A 101 6.38 -4.00 -7.83
N PHE A 102 7.02 -5.17 -8.02
CA PHE A 102 7.14 -6.19 -7.00
C PHE A 102 8.09 -5.73 -5.89
N ILE A 103 9.24 -5.17 -6.27
CA ILE A 103 10.21 -4.59 -5.32
C ILE A 103 9.56 -3.47 -4.52
N ALA A 104 8.90 -2.52 -5.18
CA ALA A 104 8.23 -1.41 -4.51
C ALA A 104 7.14 -1.91 -3.53
N THR A 105 6.34 -2.90 -3.94
CA THR A 105 5.33 -3.52 -3.07
C THR A 105 5.96 -4.07 -1.79
N TRP A 106 7.06 -4.80 -1.89
CA TRP A 106 7.74 -5.37 -0.73
C TRP A 106 8.40 -4.34 0.17
N ILE A 107 8.99 -3.28 -0.40
CA ILE A 107 9.58 -2.18 0.37
C ILE A 107 8.49 -1.46 1.18
N ILE A 108 7.39 -1.08 0.52
CA ILE A 108 6.27 -0.41 1.18
C ILE A 108 5.67 -1.32 2.26
N SER A 109 5.39 -2.58 1.91
CA SER A 109 4.85 -3.57 2.85
C SER A 109 5.78 -3.80 4.04
N GLY A 110 7.10 -3.87 3.82
CA GLY A 110 8.09 -4.05 4.87
C GLY A 110 8.12 -2.88 5.85
N GLY A 111 8.01 -1.64 5.36
CA GLY A 111 7.92 -0.45 6.21
C GLY A 111 6.66 -0.44 7.08
N TYR A 112 5.51 -0.78 6.50
CA TYR A 112 4.26 -0.89 7.27
C TYR A 112 4.26 -2.07 8.24
N LEU A 113 4.87 -3.20 7.86
CA LEU A 113 5.03 -4.35 8.76
C LEU A 113 5.91 -3.99 9.95
N TRP A 114 6.98 -3.22 9.74
CA TRP A 114 7.82 -2.71 10.83
C TRP A 114 7.03 -1.86 11.82
N SER A 115 6.26 -0.89 11.32
CA SER A 115 5.38 -0.04 12.12
C SER A 115 4.35 -0.87 12.89
N PHE A 116 3.72 -1.83 12.21
CA PHE A 116 2.77 -2.76 12.83
C PHE A 116 3.42 -3.53 13.98
N LEU A 117 4.62 -4.08 13.78
CA LEU A 117 5.33 -4.82 14.82
C LEU A 117 5.65 -3.95 16.04
N LYS A 118 6.00 -2.68 15.84
CA LYS A 118 6.23 -1.71 16.92
C LYS A 118 4.96 -1.47 17.72
N ASN A 119 3.85 -1.14 17.04
CA ASN A 119 2.55 -0.91 17.68
C ASN A 119 2.02 -2.19 18.38
N ALA A 120 2.17 -3.34 17.74
CA ALA A 120 1.80 -4.63 18.31
C ALA A 120 2.62 -4.95 19.58
N SER A 121 3.91 -4.61 19.60
CA SER A 121 4.74 -4.82 20.78
C SER A 121 4.28 -3.99 21.99
N ASP A 122 3.76 -2.79 21.75
CA ASP A 122 3.18 -1.92 22.77
C ASP A 122 1.82 -2.47 23.25
N ILE A 123 0.94 -2.90 22.33
CA ILE A 123 -0.39 -3.45 22.64
C ILE A 123 -0.30 -4.76 23.42
N PHE A 124 0.54 -5.69 22.97
CA PHE A 124 0.64 -7.01 23.57
C PHE A 124 1.65 -7.07 24.72
N GLY A 125 2.01 -5.91 25.30
CA GLY A 125 2.78 -5.84 26.56
C GLY A 125 4.18 -6.45 26.48
N GLY A 126 4.85 -6.37 25.32
CA GLY A 126 6.20 -6.89 25.14
C GLY A 126 6.28 -8.40 24.90
N GLY A 127 5.30 -8.98 24.21
CA GLY A 127 5.40 -10.36 23.70
C GLY A 127 6.76 -10.59 23.05
N ALA A 128 7.59 -11.44 23.68
CA ALA A 128 9.00 -11.61 23.34
C ALA A 128 9.22 -11.82 21.84
N ILE A 129 8.31 -12.53 21.19
CA ILE A 129 8.29 -12.79 19.75
C ILE A 129 8.28 -11.51 18.90
N PHE A 130 7.48 -10.50 19.24
CA PHE A 130 7.39 -9.26 18.45
C PHE A 130 8.67 -8.43 18.58
N LYS A 131 9.23 -8.35 19.79
CA LYS A 131 10.54 -7.71 20.02
C LYS A 131 11.69 -8.47 19.34
N LEU A 132 11.61 -9.80 19.29
CA LEU A 132 12.60 -10.66 18.63
C LEU A 132 12.54 -10.51 17.11
N LEU A 133 11.33 -10.48 16.53
CA LEU A 133 11.10 -10.19 15.11
C LEU A 133 11.58 -8.79 14.74
N GLN A 134 11.27 -7.80 15.56
CA GLN A 134 11.75 -6.44 15.39
C GLN A 134 13.29 -6.39 15.44
N GLY A 135 13.92 -6.99 16.45
CA GLY A 135 15.38 -7.06 16.54
C GLY A 135 16.04 -7.82 15.38
N PHE A 136 15.41 -8.88 14.89
CA PHE A 136 15.89 -9.64 13.73
C PHE A 136 15.83 -8.82 12.45
N LEU A 137 14.73 -8.09 12.21
CA LEU A 137 14.58 -7.19 11.08
C LEU A 137 15.56 -6.01 11.14
N THR A 138 15.78 -5.39 12.31
CA THR A 138 16.79 -4.32 12.45
C THR A 138 18.18 -4.84 12.09
N ARG A 139 18.57 -5.99 12.65
CA ARG A 139 19.89 -6.58 12.39
C ARG A 139 20.04 -6.96 10.92
N GLN A 140 19.03 -7.56 10.30
CA GLN A 140 19.05 -7.87 8.87
C GLN A 140 19.25 -6.63 8.00
N VAL A 141 18.60 -5.52 8.34
CA VAL A 141 18.80 -4.26 7.61
C VAL A 141 20.22 -3.74 7.86
N GLN A 142 20.63 -3.60 9.11
CA GLN A 142 21.96 -3.11 9.48
C GLN A 142 23.09 -3.94 8.84
N ASP A 143 23.00 -5.26 8.89
CA ASP A 143 24.00 -6.18 8.35
C ASP A 143 24.10 -6.11 6.81
N LYS A 144 22.98 -5.82 6.13
CA LYS A 144 22.92 -5.80 4.66
C LYS A 144 23.12 -4.41 4.05
N THR A 145 22.74 -3.35 4.75
CA THR A 145 22.79 -1.97 4.23
C THR A 145 23.78 -1.08 4.95
N GLY A 146 24.26 -1.48 6.14
CA GLY A 146 25.07 -0.63 7.02
C GLY A 146 24.29 0.50 7.70
N VAL A 147 22.98 0.59 7.49
CA VAL A 147 22.14 1.67 8.04
C VAL A 147 21.64 1.29 9.43
N ASP A 148 21.93 2.11 10.43
CA ASP A 148 21.34 1.99 11.77
C ASP A 148 19.98 2.67 11.81
N LEU A 149 18.92 1.85 11.77
CA LEU A 149 17.53 2.33 11.84
C LEU A 149 17.21 3.03 13.16
N LYS A 150 17.95 2.76 14.25
CA LYS A 150 17.74 3.46 15.54
C LYS A 150 18.27 4.88 15.50
N GLU A 151 19.36 5.11 14.79
CA GLU A 151 19.94 6.44 14.60
C GLU A 151 19.04 7.30 13.70
N MET A 152 18.48 6.72 12.63
CA MET A 152 17.49 7.39 11.78
C MET A 152 16.16 7.69 12.49
N GLU A 153 15.69 6.83 13.39
CA GLU A 153 14.50 7.11 14.21
C GLU A 153 14.75 8.28 15.19
N ALA A 154 15.96 8.40 15.73
CA ALA A 154 16.37 9.49 16.61
C ALA A 154 16.55 10.82 15.87
N GLU A 155 17.09 10.80 14.64
CA GLU A 155 17.26 12.00 13.81
C GLU A 155 15.95 12.52 13.22
N ASN A 156 15.02 11.63 12.81
CA ASN A 156 13.89 12.07 12.00
C ASN A 156 12.61 12.40 12.77
N GLY A 157 12.38 11.97 14.01
CA GLY A 157 11.16 12.35 14.78
C GLY A 157 9.79 12.10 14.10
N ILE A 158 9.74 11.49 12.91
CA ILE A 158 8.56 11.47 12.02
C ILE A 158 7.63 10.27 12.26
N PHE A 159 7.98 9.38 13.19
CA PHE A 159 7.06 8.34 13.69
C PHE A 159 6.56 8.60 15.12
N GLY A 160 6.74 9.83 15.62
CA GLY A 160 6.28 10.27 16.94
C GLY A 160 5.24 11.39 16.88
N SER A 161 4.04 11.13 16.36
CA SER A 161 2.77 11.82 16.67
C SER A 161 1.58 11.24 15.91
#